data_AF-A0A9X1VKG8-F1
#
_entry.id   AF-A0A9X1VKG8-F1
#
_cell.length_a   1.000
_cell.length_b   1.000
_cell.length_c   1.000
_cell.angle_alpha   90.00
_cell.angle_beta   90.00
_cell.angle_gamma   90.00
#
_symmetry.space_group_name_H-M   'P 1'
#
loop_
_entity.id
_entity.type
_entity.pdbx_description
1 polymer ?
#
loop_
_entity_poly.entity_id
_entity_poly.type
_entity_poly.pdbx_seq_one_letter_code
_entity_poly.pdbx_strand_id
1 'polypeptide(L)'
;MALPAPSLAAPAAQRLTHTQASPQQLTQALLFAQKELQDIFFPLSWATWVNALLIVQPELWVEQGLRQETVYLDAHGLGLLARHLAPSPKGRNSEFIGHERPTGDGPE
;
A
#
# COMPACT_ATOMS: atom_id res chain seq x y z
N MET A 1 -49.83 16.62 -11.65
CA MET A 1 -48.90 15.52 -11.95
C MET A 1 -47.51 16.11 -12.04
N ALA A 2 -46.65 15.89 -11.04
CA ALA A 2 -45.27 16.37 -11.03
C ALA A 2 -44.34 15.21 -11.45
N LEU A 3 -43.54 15.43 -12.50
CA LEU A 3 -42.50 14.49 -12.92
C LEU A 3 -41.39 14.47 -11.85
N PRO A 4 -40.88 13.31 -11.41
CA PRO A 4 -39.70 13.29 -10.54
C PRO A 4 -38.51 13.84 -11.33
N ALA A 5 -37.81 14.81 -10.75
CA ALA A 5 -36.56 15.32 -11.28
C ALA A 5 -35.58 14.14 -11.51
N PRO A 6 -34.78 14.13 -12.57
CA PRO A 6 -33.72 13.15 -12.70
C PRO A 6 -32.74 13.40 -11.56
N SER A 7 -32.84 12.57 -10.50
CA SER A 7 -31.79 12.43 -9.50
C SER A 7 -30.55 12.07 -10.29
N LEU A 8 -29.69 13.07 -10.49
CA LEU A 8 -28.40 12.95 -11.16
C LEU A 8 -27.65 11.89 -10.36
N ALA A 9 -27.68 10.64 -10.87
CA ALA A 9 -27.12 9.50 -10.18
C ALA A 9 -25.66 9.84 -9.92
N ALA A 10 -25.30 10.03 -8.65
CA ALA A 10 -23.90 10.17 -8.29
C ALA A 10 -23.18 8.97 -8.91
N PRO A 11 -22.01 9.18 -9.54
CA PRO A 11 -21.28 8.08 -10.14
C PRO A 11 -21.06 7.03 -9.06
N ALA A 12 -21.67 5.86 -9.24
CA ALA A 12 -21.61 4.80 -8.25
C ALA A 12 -20.19 4.25 -8.25
N ALA A 13 -19.44 4.47 -7.18
CA ALA A 13 -18.16 3.82 -6.99
C ALA A 13 -18.38 2.30 -7.00
N GLN A 14 -17.72 1.60 -7.92
CA GLN A 14 -17.79 0.16 -8.06
C GLN A 14 -16.64 -0.48 -7.31
N ARG A 15 -16.96 -1.46 -6.47
CA ARG A 15 -15.95 -2.30 -5.82
C ARG A 15 -15.53 -3.42 -6.76
N LEU A 16 -14.23 -3.53 -7.01
CA LEU A 16 -13.61 -4.60 -7.79
C LEU A 16 -12.71 -5.45 -6.88
N THR A 17 -12.78 -6.76 -7.03
CA THR A 17 -11.79 -7.65 -6.41
C THR A 17 -10.47 -7.57 -7.19
N HIS A 18 -9.36 -7.90 -6.52
CA HIS A 18 -8.04 -7.93 -7.15
C HIS A 18 -7.99 -8.80 -8.43
N THR A 19 -8.75 -9.89 -8.48
CA THR A 19 -8.85 -10.79 -9.65
C THR A 19 -9.68 -10.21 -10.81
N GLN A 20 -10.55 -9.24 -10.53
CA GLN A 20 -11.38 -8.56 -11.53
C GLN A 20 -10.71 -7.28 -12.05
N ALA A 21 -9.75 -6.74 -11.29
CA ALA A 21 -9.02 -5.54 -11.65
C ALA A 21 -8.08 -5.78 -12.84
N SER A 22 -8.12 -4.86 -13.81
CA SER A 22 -7.18 -4.87 -14.93
C SER A 22 -5.77 -4.47 -14.46
N PRO A 23 -4.70 -4.90 -15.14
CA PRO A 23 -3.32 -4.50 -14.80
C PRO A 23 -3.11 -2.99 -14.69
N GLN A 24 -3.82 -2.22 -15.52
CA GLN A 24 -3.80 -0.75 -15.49
C GLN A 24 -4.47 -0.19 -14.21
N GLN A 25 -5.58 -0.77 -13.78
CA GLN A 25 -6.28 -0.39 -12.55
C GLN A 25 -5.45 -0.73 -11.31
N LEU A 26 -4.80 -1.91 -11.30
CA LEU A 26 -3.85 -2.29 -10.25
C LEU A 26 -2.67 -1.31 -10.15
N THR A 27 -2.15 -0.87 -11.30
CA THR A 27 -1.07 0.13 -11.34
C THR A 27 -1.54 1.48 -10.79
N GLN A 28 -2.75 1.93 -11.15
CA GLN A 28 -3.33 3.17 -10.60
C GLN A 28 -3.56 3.08 -9.09
N ALA A 29 -4.09 1.96 -8.60
CA ALA A 29 -4.27 1.73 -7.17
C ALA A 29 -2.93 1.73 -6.41
N LEU A 30 -1.87 1.19 -7.02
CA LEU A 30 -0.55 1.20 -6.43
C LEU A 30 0.05 2.62 -6.35
N LEU A 31 -0.10 3.41 -7.41
CA LEU A 31 0.33 4.81 -7.43
C LEU A 31 -0.44 5.64 -6.40
N PHE A 32 -1.74 5.38 -6.26
CA PHE A 32 -2.57 5.98 -5.22
C PHE A 32 -2.06 5.59 -3.82
N ALA A 33 -1.86 4.29 -3.57
CA ALA A 33 -1.35 3.80 -2.29
C ALA A 33 0.02 4.39 -1.94
N GLN A 34 0.92 4.45 -2.91
CA GLN A 34 2.24 5.04 -2.73
C GLN A 34 2.10 6.53 -2.37
N LYS A 35 1.25 7.29 -3.06
CA LYS A 35 1.05 8.71 -2.75
C LYS A 35 0.48 8.94 -1.35
N GLU A 36 -0.46 8.10 -0.90
CA GLU A 36 -1.07 8.22 0.43
C GLU A 36 -0.14 7.77 1.56
N LEU A 37 0.73 6.78 1.29
CA LEU A 37 1.55 6.13 2.31
C LEU A 37 3.06 6.47 2.20
N GLN A 38 3.45 7.30 1.23
CA GLN A 38 4.87 7.67 1.00
C GLN A 38 5.50 8.30 2.23
N ASP A 39 4.78 9.17 2.93
CA ASP A 39 5.32 9.88 4.10
C ASP A 39 5.69 8.95 5.25
N ILE A 40 5.10 7.75 5.29
CA ILE A 40 5.28 6.76 6.36
C ILE A 40 6.34 5.72 5.97
N PHE A 41 6.37 5.30 4.70
CA PHE A 41 7.19 4.17 4.24
C PHE A 41 8.27 4.57 3.23
N PHE A 42 8.59 5.84 3.06
CA PHE A 42 9.76 6.21 2.27
C PHE A 42 11.07 5.85 3.01
N PRO A 43 12.08 5.25 2.36
CA PRO A 43 12.15 4.85 0.95
C PRO A 43 11.90 3.35 0.72
N LEU A 44 10.69 2.97 0.28
CA LEU A 44 10.40 1.63 -0.22
C LEU A 44 10.51 1.53 -1.74
N SER A 45 11.07 0.44 -2.24
CA SER A 45 11.21 0.17 -3.67
C SER A 45 9.87 -0.17 -4.33
N TRP A 46 9.70 0.17 -5.62
CA TRP A 46 8.50 -0.17 -6.40
C TRP A 46 8.14 -1.66 -6.32
N ALA A 47 9.15 -2.54 -6.38
CA ALA A 47 8.95 -3.99 -6.26
C ALA A 47 8.34 -4.38 -4.90
N THR A 48 8.69 -3.69 -3.81
CA THR A 48 8.11 -3.92 -2.48
C THR A 48 6.63 -3.58 -2.46
N TRP A 49 6.25 -2.43 -3.04
CA TRP A 49 4.85 -2.03 -3.16
C TRP A 49 4.04 -3.04 -3.97
N VAL A 50 4.54 -3.43 -5.15
CA VAL A 50 3.86 -4.41 -6.01
C VAL A 50 3.69 -5.75 -5.30
N ASN A 51 4.73 -6.25 -4.64
CA ASN A 51 4.66 -7.51 -3.90
C ASN A 51 3.63 -7.42 -2.75
N ALA A 52 3.63 -6.32 -2.01
CA ALA A 52 2.65 -6.11 -0.94
C ALA A 52 1.21 -6.08 -1.47
N LEU A 53 0.96 -5.42 -2.61
CA LEU A 53 -0.36 -5.41 -3.25
C LEU A 53 -0.78 -6.83 -3.68
N LEU A 54 0.14 -7.61 -4.26
CA LEU A 54 -0.14 -8.99 -4.70
C LEU A 54 -0.37 -9.96 -3.53
N ILE A 55 0.26 -9.73 -2.38
CA ILE A 55 0.07 -10.55 -1.17
C ILE A 55 -1.24 -10.18 -0.48
N VAL A 56 -1.48 -8.89 -0.29
CA VAL A 56 -2.65 -8.37 0.44
C VAL A 56 -3.94 -8.51 -0.39
N GLN A 57 -3.83 -8.37 -1.72
CA GLN A 57 -4.95 -8.36 -2.67
C GLN A 57 -6.13 -7.51 -2.17
N PRO A 58 -5.92 -6.23 -1.85
CA PRO A 58 -6.99 -5.40 -1.31
C PRO A 58 -8.09 -5.22 -2.37
N GLU A 59 -9.30 -4.91 -1.89
CA GLU A 59 -10.39 -4.52 -2.78
C GLU A 59 -10.10 -3.14 -3.36
N LEU A 60 -10.29 -3.01 -4.68
CA LEU A 60 -10.14 -1.75 -5.40
C LEU A 60 -11.49 -1.08 -5.52
N TRP A 61 -11.49 0.24 -5.45
CA TRP A 61 -12.66 1.06 -5.72
C TRP A 61 -12.43 1.85 -6.98
N VAL A 62 -13.43 1.79 -7.86
CA VAL A 62 -13.41 2.43 -9.16
C VAL A 62 -14.56 3.41 -9.22
N GLU A 63 -14.23 4.69 -9.22
CA GLU A 63 -15.20 5.76 -9.41
C GLU A 63 -15.20 6.19 -10.88
N GLN A 64 -16.35 6.00 -11.52
CA GLN A 64 -16.62 6.40 -12.89
C GLN A 64 -16.90 7.91 -12.93
N GLY A 65 -15.85 8.73 -12.95
CA GLY A 65 -15.99 10.18 -13.11
C GLY A 65 -16.49 10.56 -14.51
N LEU A 66 -17.05 11.77 -14.64
CA LEU A 66 -17.59 12.33 -15.90
C LEU A 66 -16.60 12.34 -17.09
N ARG A 67 -15.29 12.20 -16.83
CA ARG A 67 -14.24 12.21 -17.87
C ARG A 67 -13.18 11.13 -17.70
N GLN A 68 -13.01 10.59 -16.49
CA GLN A 68 -11.94 9.64 -16.18
C GLN A 68 -12.38 8.67 -15.09
N GLU A 69 -11.92 7.43 -15.23
CA GLU A 69 -12.01 6.41 -14.21
C GLU A 69 -10.94 6.69 -13.14
N THR A 70 -11.36 6.83 -11.89
CA THR A 70 -10.45 6.97 -10.75
C THR A 70 -10.43 5.67 -9.96
N VAL A 71 -9.24 5.08 -9.87
CA VAL A 71 -9.03 3.84 -9.11
C VAL A 71 -8.29 4.18 -7.83
N TYR A 72 -8.86 3.78 -6.70
CA TYR A 72 -8.31 4.04 -5.38
C TYR A 72 -8.53 2.85 -4.45
N LEU A 73 -7.86 2.89 -3.31
CA LEU A 73 -8.06 1.95 -2.21
C LEU A 73 -8.83 2.66 -1.11
N ASP A 74 -9.78 1.96 -0.51
CA ASP A 74 -10.44 2.42 0.71
C ASP A 74 -9.44 2.39 1.90
N ALA A 75 -9.80 3.08 3.00
CA ALA A 75 -9.04 3.15 4.23
C ALA A 75 -8.68 1.75 4.79
N HIS A 76 -9.57 0.75 4.66
CA HIS A 76 -9.27 -0.61 5.05
C HIS A 76 -8.18 -1.24 4.16
N GLY A 77 -8.27 -1.05 2.85
CA GLY A 77 -7.26 -1.53 1.89
C GLY A 77 -5.89 -0.90 2.12
N LEU A 78 -5.85 0.41 2.34
CA LEU A 78 -4.62 1.14 2.72
C LEU A 78 -4.07 0.64 4.05
N GLY A 79 -4.92 0.41 5.05
CA GLY A 79 -4.51 -0.10 6.36
C GLY A 79 -3.88 -1.50 6.28
N LEU A 80 -4.44 -2.40 5.47
CA LEU A 80 -3.85 -3.74 5.25
C LEU A 80 -2.50 -3.65 4.57
N LEU A 81 -2.38 -2.81 3.52
CA LEU A 81 -1.11 -2.54 2.85
C LEU A 81 -0.07 -1.97 3.82
N ALA A 82 -0.42 -0.93 4.57
CA ALA A 82 0.45 -0.32 5.56
C ALA A 82 0.91 -1.32 6.63
N ARG A 83 0.04 -2.21 7.11
CA ARG A 83 0.40 -3.25 8.07
C ARG A 83 1.34 -4.30 7.50
N HIS A 84 1.22 -4.61 6.22
CA HIS A 84 2.11 -5.54 5.53
C HIS A 84 3.48 -4.90 5.22
N LEU A 85 3.47 -3.62 4.87
CA LEU A 85 4.67 -2.82 4.59
C LEU A 85 5.41 -2.40 5.86
N ALA A 86 4.69 -2.29 6.98
CA ALA A 86 5.30 -2.02 8.27
C ALA A 86 6.35 -3.09 8.57
N PRO A 87 7.55 -2.67 9.02
CA PRO A 87 8.54 -3.63 9.46
C PRO A 87 7.90 -4.47 10.56
N SER A 88 7.74 -5.76 10.27
CA SER A 88 7.39 -6.73 11.30
C SER A 88 8.37 -6.51 12.45
N PRO A 89 7.94 -6.47 13.73
CA PRO A 89 8.85 -6.37 14.87
C PRO A 89 9.64 -7.68 15.00
N LYS A 90 10.58 -7.89 14.08
CA LYS A 90 11.61 -8.92 14.08
C LYS A 90 12.91 -8.16 13.91
N GLY A 91 13.46 -7.74 15.06
CA GLY A 91 14.69 -6.97 15.12
C GLY A 91 14.90 -6.14 16.39
N ARG A 92 14.22 -6.44 17.50
CA ARG A 92 14.79 -6.13 18.82
C ARG A 92 15.77 -7.28 19.12
N ASN A 93 17.03 -6.94 19.38
CA ASN A 93 18.16 -7.81 19.74
C ASN A 93 18.81 -8.65 18.63
N SER A 94 19.82 -8.04 17.98
CA SER A 94 21.17 -8.61 17.97
C SER A 94 22.19 -7.49 18.21
N GLU A 95 22.01 -6.71 19.28
CA GLU A 95 23.16 -6.14 19.98
C GLU A 95 23.90 -7.32 20.62
N PHE A 96 24.93 -7.81 19.94
CA PHE A 96 26.14 -8.35 20.56
C PHE A 96 27.27 -8.21 19.54
N ILE A 97 27.53 -6.98 19.11
CA ILE A 97 28.86 -6.63 18.62
C ILE A 97 29.72 -6.41 19.87
N GLY A 98 30.04 -7.51 20.55
CA GLY A 98 31.17 -7.55 21.44
C GLY A 98 32.42 -7.37 20.59
N HIS A 99 32.84 -6.12 20.42
CA HIS A 99 34.19 -5.77 20.01
C HIS A 99 35.16 -6.21 21.10
N GLU A 100 35.49 -7.50 21.16
CA GLU A 100 36.71 -7.93 21.84
C GLU A 100 37.89 -7.68 20.90
N ARG A 101 38.42 -6.45 20.97
CA ARG A 101 39.80 -6.19 20.57
C ARG A 101 40.70 -7.01 21.52
N PRO A 102 41.58 -7.89 21.04
CA PRO A 102 42.74 -8.24 21.84
C PRO A 102 43.67 -7.02 21.85
N THR A 103 43.48 -6.14 22.83
CA THR A 103 44.54 -5.26 23.31
C THR A 103 45.62 -6.18 23.88
N GLY A 104 46.82 -6.09 23.33
CA GLY A 104 47.90 -7.05 23.56
C GLY A 104 48.38 -7.13 24.99
N ASP A 105 49.13 -8.20 25.26
CA ASP A 105 50.22 -8.18 26.22
C ASP A 105 51.21 -9.27 25.81
N GLY A 106 52.48 -8.90 25.62
CA GLY A 106 53.56 -9.87 25.53
C GLY A 106 53.72 -10.62 26.84
N PRO A 107 54.47 -11.72 26.84
CA PRO A 107 55.67 -11.66 27.66
C PRO A 107 56.90 -12.27 26.99
N GLU A 108 58.02 -11.60 27.26
CA GLU A 108 59.38 -12.10 27.52
C GLU A 108 59.93 -13.29 26.71
#